data_AF-A0A2C9SWP3-F1
#
_entry.id   AF-A0A2C9SWP3-F1
#
_cell.length_a   1.000
_cell.length_b   1.000
_cell.length_c   1.000
_cell.angle_alpha   90.00
_cell.angle_beta   90.00
_cell.angle_gamma   90.00
#
_symmetry.space_group_name_H-M   'P 1'
#
loop_
_entity.id
_entity.type
_entity.pdbx_description
1 polymer ?
#
loop_
_entity_poly.entity_id
_entity_poly.type
_entity_poly.pdbx_seq_one_letter_code
_entity_poly.pdbx_strand_id
1 'polypeptide(L)'
;MSEKGFSEARLATAAGVDVKTVGRWVRGESLPQAVNARATADALGCDPQTLWPDIFPTLRPPGTGTVAVSVYRSRADVPVAVWTQLFGGAAEQIDILVYGGTFLFDGIPRFCSTLAVAAERGVAIRFIVGDPDCAAVSQRGEEETIGSVLAARCQITLARLASLADAPGLEVRTHATPLYTSMFRADNTLIANPHLYGAPASDNPVLFIRRDDAPELWRDHQLSFERVWNTAQPLPTHA
;
A
#
# COMPACT_ATOMS: atom_id res chain seq x y z
N MET A 1 12.32 -19.91 17.97
CA MET A 1 11.49 -21.15 17.89
C MET A 1 11.00 -21.61 19.26
N SER A 2 11.91 -21.86 20.22
CA SER A 2 11.57 -22.27 21.60
C SER A 2 10.67 -21.28 22.33
N GLU A 3 10.98 -19.98 22.28
CA GLU A 3 10.18 -18.91 22.92
C GLU A 3 8.75 -18.76 22.37
N LYS A 4 8.51 -19.21 21.12
CA LYS A 4 7.22 -19.10 20.42
C LYS A 4 6.50 -20.45 20.31
N GLY A 5 7.02 -21.51 20.91
CA GLY A 5 6.43 -22.86 20.85
C GLY A 5 6.36 -23.47 19.44
N PHE A 6 7.25 -23.05 18.52
CA PHE A 6 7.31 -23.59 17.16
C PHE A 6 8.22 -24.82 17.10
N SER A 7 7.71 -25.90 16.53
CA SER A 7 8.54 -27.03 16.07
C SER A 7 9.08 -26.76 14.66
N GLU A 8 10.21 -27.39 14.31
CA GLU A 8 10.79 -27.29 12.96
C GLU A 8 9.76 -27.72 11.89
N ALA A 9 8.95 -28.72 12.18
CA ALA A 9 7.90 -29.20 11.27
C ALA A 9 6.82 -28.14 11.01
N ARG A 10 6.33 -27.46 12.04
CA ARG A 10 5.33 -26.38 11.88
C ARG A 10 5.91 -25.20 11.11
N LEU A 11 7.18 -24.88 11.36
CA LEU A 11 7.87 -23.81 10.65
C LEU A 11 8.09 -24.16 9.18
N ALA A 12 8.39 -25.42 8.87
CA ALA A 12 8.58 -25.90 7.50
C ALA A 12 7.29 -25.80 6.69
N THR A 13 6.15 -26.20 7.29
CA THR A 13 4.83 -26.01 6.69
C THR A 13 4.54 -24.53 6.43
N ALA A 14 4.80 -23.64 7.39
CA ALA A 14 4.57 -22.21 7.24
C ALA A 14 5.47 -21.58 6.16
N ALA A 15 6.73 -22.02 6.09
CA ALA A 15 7.72 -21.52 5.14
C ALA A 15 7.62 -22.16 3.74
N GLY A 16 6.78 -23.19 3.56
CA GLY A 16 6.62 -23.92 2.30
C GLY A 16 7.86 -24.72 1.90
N VAL A 17 8.60 -25.27 2.87
CA VAL A 17 9.81 -26.08 2.65
C VAL A 17 9.76 -27.39 3.42
N ASP A 18 10.72 -28.28 3.17
CA ASP A 18 10.90 -29.50 3.95
C ASP A 18 11.51 -29.21 5.34
N VAL A 19 11.19 -30.07 6.32
CA VAL A 19 11.67 -29.95 7.71
C VAL A 19 13.20 -29.95 7.79
N LYS A 20 13.88 -30.73 6.93
CA LYS A 20 15.34 -30.76 6.88
C LYS A 20 15.92 -29.40 6.48
N THR A 21 15.25 -28.67 5.58
CA THR A 21 15.65 -27.32 5.16
C THR A 21 15.59 -26.35 6.33
N VAL A 22 14.50 -26.38 7.12
CA VAL A 22 14.41 -25.58 8.36
C VAL A 22 15.52 -25.95 9.33
N GLY A 23 15.76 -27.24 9.58
CA GLY A 23 16.84 -27.69 10.46
C GLY A 23 18.22 -27.18 10.02
N ARG A 24 18.48 -27.09 8.70
CA ARG A 24 19.71 -26.49 8.17
C ARG A 24 19.79 -24.98 8.43
N TRP A 25 18.69 -24.24 8.36
CA TRP A 25 18.66 -22.82 8.72
C TRP A 25 18.96 -22.60 10.20
N VAL A 26 18.36 -23.42 11.07
CA VAL A 26 18.54 -23.36 12.53
C VAL A 26 19.99 -23.62 12.93
N ARG A 27 20.67 -24.54 12.22
CA ARG A 27 22.09 -24.83 12.41
C ARG A 27 23.04 -23.85 11.69
N GLY A 28 22.50 -22.89 10.93
CA GLY A 28 23.30 -21.94 10.15
C GLY A 28 24.04 -22.54 8.94
N GLU A 29 23.64 -23.73 8.49
CA GLU A 29 24.28 -24.46 7.38
C GLU A 29 23.83 -23.98 5.98
N SER A 30 22.78 -23.16 5.93
CA SER A 30 22.25 -22.57 4.69
C SER A 30 21.38 -21.37 4.99
N LEU A 31 21.23 -20.48 4.00
CA LEU A 31 20.31 -19.36 4.04
C LEU A 31 19.02 -19.69 3.26
N PRO A 32 17.84 -19.27 3.73
CA PRO A 32 16.60 -19.38 2.96
C PRO A 32 16.62 -18.50 1.70
N GLN A 33 15.77 -18.80 0.71
CA GLN A 33 15.42 -17.79 -0.28
C GLN A 33 14.55 -16.71 0.39
N ALA A 34 14.58 -15.48 -0.13
CA ALA A 34 13.87 -14.34 0.46
C ALA A 34 12.38 -14.63 0.71
N VAL A 35 11.70 -15.35 -0.18
CA VAL A 35 10.29 -15.73 -0.01
C VAL A 35 10.06 -16.63 1.21
N ASN A 36 10.90 -17.65 1.40
CA ASN A 36 10.76 -18.56 2.54
C ASN A 36 11.19 -17.88 3.85
N ALA A 37 12.19 -17.01 3.78
CA ALA A 37 12.67 -16.23 4.90
C ALA A 37 11.56 -15.30 5.43
N ARG A 38 10.84 -14.62 4.53
CA ARG A 38 9.69 -13.77 4.89
C ARG A 38 8.58 -14.59 5.54
N ALA A 39 8.14 -15.67 4.91
CA ALA A 39 7.09 -16.55 5.44
C ALA A 39 7.45 -17.14 6.82
N THR A 40 8.73 -17.45 7.04
CA THR A 40 9.22 -17.95 8.33
C THR A 40 9.15 -16.88 9.42
N ALA A 41 9.56 -15.66 9.11
CA ALA A 41 9.54 -14.55 10.06
C ALA A 41 8.11 -14.13 10.41
N ASP A 42 7.21 -14.10 9.42
CA ASP A 42 5.78 -13.87 9.63
C ASP A 42 5.18 -14.91 10.58
N ALA A 43 5.51 -16.20 10.37
CA ALA A 43 5.06 -17.28 11.26
C ALA A 43 5.57 -17.14 12.69
N LEU A 44 6.79 -16.60 12.87
CA LEU A 44 7.39 -16.33 14.18
C LEU A 44 6.95 -15.00 14.79
N GLY A 45 6.26 -14.16 14.03
CA GLY A 45 5.84 -12.82 14.43
C GLY A 45 7.03 -11.90 14.75
N CYS A 46 8.10 -12.00 13.96
CA CYS A 46 9.29 -11.16 14.08
C CYS A 46 9.69 -10.58 12.73
N ASP A 47 10.58 -9.59 12.74
CA ASP A 47 11.12 -9.04 11.49
C ASP A 47 12.08 -10.06 10.84
N PRO A 48 11.93 -10.39 9.55
CA PRO A 48 12.86 -11.23 8.79
C PRO A 48 14.32 -10.77 8.89
N GLN A 49 14.56 -9.47 9.03
CA GLN A 49 15.89 -8.90 9.27
C GLN A 49 16.51 -9.39 10.58
N THR A 50 15.71 -9.63 11.62
CA THR A 50 16.21 -10.18 12.90
C THR A 50 16.77 -11.59 12.72
N LEU A 51 16.21 -12.37 11.80
CA LEU A 51 16.62 -13.75 11.54
C LEU A 51 17.71 -13.84 10.47
N TRP A 52 17.63 -13.02 9.42
CA TRP A 52 18.52 -13.07 8.26
C TRP A 52 18.93 -11.67 7.78
N PRO A 53 19.80 -10.96 8.52
CA PRO A 53 20.25 -9.62 8.16
C PRO A 53 20.99 -9.57 6.82
N ASP A 54 21.61 -10.67 6.39
CA ASP A 54 22.31 -10.73 5.09
C ASP A 54 21.35 -10.80 3.89
N ILE A 55 20.14 -11.32 4.12
CA ILE A 55 19.08 -11.44 3.10
C ILE A 55 18.20 -10.18 3.11
N PHE A 56 18.00 -9.60 4.28
CA PHE A 56 17.24 -8.38 4.51
C PHE A 56 18.12 -7.37 5.24
N PRO A 57 19.08 -6.72 4.55
CA PRO A 57 19.97 -5.77 5.19
C PRO A 57 19.17 -4.59 5.74
N THR A 58 19.48 -4.19 6.97
CA THR A 58 19.02 -2.91 7.50
C THR A 58 19.57 -1.81 6.62
N LEU A 59 18.70 -1.11 5.91
CA LEU A 59 19.10 0.11 5.23
C LEU A 59 19.45 1.13 6.31
N ARG A 60 20.74 1.45 6.43
CA ARG A 60 21.19 2.54 7.31
C ARG A 60 21.19 3.83 6.52
N PRO A 61 20.58 4.91 7.05
CA PRO A 61 20.70 6.21 6.41
C PRO A 61 22.18 6.61 6.29
N PRO A 62 22.63 7.12 5.14
CA PRO A 62 24.04 7.46 4.91
C PRO A 62 24.57 8.61 5.77
N GLY A 63 23.69 9.39 6.41
CA GLY A 63 24.10 10.45 7.32
C GLY A 63 22.93 11.17 7.98
N THR A 64 23.26 12.15 8.82
CA THR A 64 22.28 13.01 9.48
C THR A 64 21.37 13.70 8.45
N GLY A 65 20.05 13.66 8.67
CA GLY A 65 19.06 14.23 7.75
C GLY A 65 18.66 13.33 6.59
N THR A 66 19.12 12.07 6.56
CA THR A 66 18.65 11.07 5.59
C THR A 66 17.75 10.03 6.27
N VAL A 67 16.81 9.49 5.50
CA VAL A 67 15.91 8.41 5.94
C VAL A 67 16.04 7.25 4.98
N ALA A 68 16.13 6.05 5.54
CA ALA A 68 16.17 4.82 4.78
C ALA A 68 14.74 4.37 4.48
N VAL A 69 14.37 4.31 3.20
CA VAL A 69 13.08 3.81 2.74
C VAL A 69 13.27 2.74 1.69
N SER A 70 12.35 1.77 1.67
CA SER A 70 12.31 0.79 0.58
C SER A 70 11.65 1.42 -0.64
N VAL A 71 12.22 1.20 -1.82
CA VAL A 71 11.69 1.73 -3.08
C VAL A 71 11.48 0.58 -4.07
N TYR A 72 10.26 0.44 -4.58
CA TYR A 72 9.99 -0.37 -5.76
C TYR A 72 10.24 0.48 -7.01
N ARG A 73 10.89 -0.12 -8.01
CA ARG A 73 11.23 0.56 -9.27
C ARG A 73 9.99 1.09 -9.98
N SER A 74 8.90 0.33 -9.93
CA SER A 74 7.59 0.73 -10.43
C SER A 74 6.48 0.30 -9.47
N ARG A 75 5.31 0.93 -9.54
CA ARG A 75 4.10 0.50 -8.81
C ARG A 75 3.65 -0.90 -9.25
N ALA A 76 3.86 -1.25 -10.52
CA ALA A 76 3.56 -2.58 -11.04
C ALA A 76 4.42 -3.68 -10.39
N ASP A 77 5.62 -3.34 -9.91
CA ASP A 77 6.50 -4.28 -9.20
C ASP A 77 6.07 -4.55 -7.76
N VAL A 78 5.13 -3.77 -7.19
CA VAL A 78 4.64 -3.98 -5.83
C VAL A 78 3.79 -5.26 -5.79
N PRO A 79 4.20 -6.30 -5.04
CA PRO A 79 3.46 -7.56 -5.02
C PRO A 79 2.04 -7.38 -4.51
N VAL A 80 1.08 -8.11 -5.11
CA VAL A 80 -0.34 -8.12 -4.68
C VAL A 80 -0.48 -8.45 -3.18
N ALA A 81 0.40 -9.30 -2.65
CA ALA A 81 0.43 -9.64 -1.22
C ALA A 81 0.68 -8.41 -0.33
N VAL A 82 1.53 -7.46 -0.75
CA VAL A 82 1.80 -6.23 0.01
C VAL A 82 0.54 -5.39 0.11
N TRP A 83 -0.19 -5.22 -1.00
CA TRP A 83 -1.46 -4.50 -1.00
C TRP A 83 -2.54 -5.19 -0.16
N THR A 84 -2.63 -6.52 -0.28
CA THR A 84 -3.59 -7.34 0.47
C THR A 84 -3.33 -7.26 1.97
N GLN A 85 -2.06 -7.33 2.39
CA GLN A 85 -1.65 -7.19 3.77
C GLN A 85 -1.89 -5.77 4.30
N LEU A 86 -1.54 -4.74 3.51
CA LEU A 86 -1.73 -3.34 3.91
C LEU A 86 -3.18 -3.03 4.28
N PHE A 87 -4.12 -3.29 3.35
CA PHE A 87 -5.53 -2.96 3.58
C PHE A 87 -6.24 -3.99 4.47
N GLY A 88 -5.89 -5.27 4.35
CA GLY A 88 -6.48 -6.34 5.17
C GLY A 88 -6.12 -6.23 6.65
N GLY A 89 -4.90 -5.76 6.95
CA GLY A 89 -4.38 -5.60 8.31
C GLY A 89 -4.73 -4.27 8.98
N ALA A 90 -5.43 -3.36 8.31
CA ALA A 90 -5.76 -2.05 8.86
C ALA A 90 -6.67 -2.17 10.10
N ALA A 91 -6.31 -1.43 11.15
CA ALA A 91 -6.99 -1.44 12.44
C ALA A 91 -7.66 -0.10 12.79
N GLU A 92 -7.12 1.03 12.34
CA GLU A 92 -7.60 2.37 12.70
C GLU A 92 -8.02 3.19 11.48
N GLN A 93 -7.17 3.24 10.44
CA GLN A 93 -7.43 4.05 9.26
C GLN A 93 -6.92 3.43 7.97
N ILE A 94 -7.72 3.54 6.90
CA ILE A 94 -7.28 3.48 5.51
C ILE A 94 -7.45 4.85 4.84
N ASP A 95 -6.39 5.38 4.22
CA ASP A 95 -6.48 6.57 3.36
C ASP A 95 -5.97 6.25 1.96
N ILE A 96 -6.74 6.64 0.94
CA ILE A 96 -6.38 6.45 -0.47
C ILE A 96 -6.58 7.75 -1.22
N LEU A 97 -5.53 8.22 -1.89
CA LEU A 97 -5.54 9.40 -2.75
C LEU A 97 -4.99 9.04 -4.12
N VAL A 98 -5.83 9.18 -5.15
CA VAL A 98 -5.52 8.80 -6.54
C VAL A 98 -6.24 9.72 -7.51
N TYR A 99 -5.73 9.82 -8.75
CA TYR A 99 -6.59 10.18 -9.88
C TYR A 99 -7.57 9.02 -10.16
N GLY A 100 -7.13 8.01 -10.91
CA GLY A 100 -7.98 6.88 -11.30
C GLY A 100 -8.06 5.77 -10.25
N GLY A 101 -6.93 5.15 -9.88
CA GLY A 101 -6.91 4.06 -8.87
C GLY A 101 -7.54 2.72 -9.28
N THR A 102 -7.92 2.52 -10.55
CA THR A 102 -8.63 1.31 -11.03
C THR A 102 -7.90 0.00 -10.73
N PHE A 103 -6.57 0.02 -10.70
CA PHE A 103 -5.75 -1.16 -10.38
C PHE A 103 -6.07 -1.77 -8.99
N LEU A 104 -6.59 -0.98 -8.05
CA LEU A 104 -6.98 -1.48 -6.74
C LEU A 104 -8.11 -2.50 -6.88
N PHE A 105 -9.05 -2.26 -7.78
CA PHE A 105 -10.22 -3.11 -7.99
C PHE A 105 -9.92 -4.29 -8.91
N ASP A 106 -9.07 -4.09 -9.92
CA ASP A 106 -8.76 -5.11 -10.92
C ASP A 106 -7.61 -6.03 -10.49
N GLY A 107 -6.65 -5.49 -9.72
CA GLY A 107 -5.40 -6.17 -9.36
C GLY A 107 -5.36 -6.72 -7.94
N ILE A 108 -6.15 -6.19 -7.00
CA ILE A 108 -6.19 -6.67 -5.62
C ILE A 108 -7.43 -7.56 -5.43
N PRO A 109 -7.27 -8.86 -5.13
CA PRO A 109 -8.38 -9.77 -4.93
C PRO A 109 -9.35 -9.27 -3.86
N ARG A 110 -10.64 -9.20 -4.21
CA ARG A 110 -11.75 -8.86 -3.30
C ARG A 110 -11.58 -7.50 -2.60
N PHE A 111 -10.96 -6.52 -3.25
CA PHE A 111 -10.68 -5.22 -2.65
C PHE A 111 -11.90 -4.53 -2.02
N CYS A 112 -13.06 -4.51 -2.70
CA CYS A 112 -14.29 -3.94 -2.13
C CYS A 112 -14.71 -4.67 -0.84
N SER A 113 -14.63 -6.00 -0.81
CA SER A 113 -14.92 -6.79 0.40
C SER A 113 -13.92 -6.48 1.51
N THR A 114 -12.63 -6.28 1.19
CA THR A 114 -11.62 -5.88 2.17
C THR A 114 -11.98 -4.54 2.82
N LEU A 115 -12.42 -3.54 2.03
CA LEU A 115 -12.87 -2.26 2.57
C LEU A 115 -14.14 -2.41 3.42
N ALA A 116 -15.13 -3.17 2.95
CA ALA A 116 -16.37 -3.41 3.70
C ALA A 116 -16.09 -4.09 5.07
N VAL A 117 -15.26 -5.13 5.10
CA VAL A 117 -14.90 -5.81 6.34
C VAL A 117 -14.04 -4.91 7.24
N ALA A 118 -13.22 -4.01 6.69
CA ALA A 118 -12.50 -3.01 7.50
C ALA A 118 -13.46 -1.99 8.13
N ALA A 119 -14.41 -1.47 7.36
CA ALA A 119 -15.49 -0.60 7.82
C ALA A 119 -16.31 -1.25 8.95
N GLU A 120 -16.70 -2.52 8.82
CA GLU A 120 -17.39 -3.29 9.87
C GLU A 120 -16.57 -3.43 11.16
N ARG A 121 -15.24 -3.45 11.07
CA ARG A 121 -14.34 -3.44 12.23
C ARG A 121 -14.18 -2.05 12.87
N GLY A 122 -14.79 -1.02 12.29
CA GLY A 122 -14.68 0.37 12.76
C GLY A 122 -13.47 1.13 12.24
N VAL A 123 -12.80 0.63 11.19
CA VAL A 123 -11.69 1.33 10.52
C VAL A 123 -12.26 2.55 9.78
N ALA A 124 -11.69 3.73 9.99
CA ALA A 124 -12.04 4.92 9.23
C ALA A 124 -11.41 4.86 7.83
N ILE A 125 -12.22 4.96 6.78
CA ILE A 125 -11.77 4.83 5.39
C ILE A 125 -12.04 6.13 4.64
N ARG A 126 -10.98 6.76 4.13
CA ARG A 126 -11.05 7.98 3.32
C ARG A 126 -10.53 7.70 1.93
N PHE A 127 -11.39 7.83 0.93
CA PHE A 127 -11.04 7.60 -0.46
C PHE A 127 -11.23 8.88 -1.28
N ILE A 128 -10.13 9.41 -1.82
CA ILE A 128 -10.13 10.59 -2.69
C ILE A 128 -9.79 10.16 -4.12
N VAL A 129 -10.68 10.49 -5.05
CA VAL A 129 -10.55 10.19 -6.49
C VAL A 129 -10.39 11.50 -7.25
N GLY A 130 -9.69 11.49 -8.38
CA GLY A 130 -9.65 12.65 -9.27
C GLY A 130 -11.05 12.99 -9.76
N ASP A 131 -11.42 14.27 -9.73
CA ASP A 131 -12.65 14.74 -10.35
C ASP A 131 -12.54 14.54 -11.87
N PRO A 132 -13.38 13.67 -12.49
CA PRO A 132 -13.31 13.39 -13.92
C PRO A 132 -13.45 14.62 -14.81
N ASP A 133 -14.11 15.66 -14.31
CA ASP A 133 -14.43 16.86 -15.08
C ASP A 133 -13.42 18.01 -14.84
N CYS A 134 -12.42 17.81 -13.99
CA CYS A 134 -11.45 18.85 -13.66
C CYS A 134 -10.28 18.94 -14.65
N ALA A 135 -9.73 20.15 -14.76
CA ALA A 135 -8.58 20.43 -15.63
C ALA A 135 -7.33 19.60 -15.27
N ALA A 136 -7.10 19.31 -13.99
CA ALA A 136 -5.92 18.54 -13.56
C ALA A 136 -5.96 17.08 -14.07
N VAL A 137 -7.14 16.45 -14.08
CA VAL A 137 -7.34 15.11 -14.65
C VAL A 137 -7.17 15.14 -16.17
N SER A 138 -7.75 16.13 -16.85
CA SER A 138 -7.58 16.28 -18.30
C SER A 138 -6.11 16.45 -18.68
N GLN A 139 -5.42 17.38 -18.03
CA GLN A 139 -4.00 17.66 -18.26
C GLN A 139 -3.14 16.41 -18.02
N ARG A 140 -3.36 15.70 -16.91
CA ARG A 140 -2.60 14.48 -16.62
C ARG A 140 -2.85 13.39 -17.67
N GLY A 141 -4.08 13.28 -18.17
CA GLY A 141 -4.43 12.36 -19.26
C GLY A 141 -3.66 12.68 -20.55
N GLU A 142 -3.56 13.95 -20.90
CA GLU A 142 -2.75 14.42 -22.04
C GLU A 142 -1.26 14.12 -21.85
N GLU A 143 -0.70 14.44 -20.67
CA GLU A 143 0.69 14.18 -20.33
C GLU A 143 1.06 12.69 -20.46
N GLU A 144 0.19 11.80 -19.98
CA GLU A 144 0.37 10.34 -20.08
C GLU A 144 0.04 9.79 -21.48
N THR A 145 -0.35 10.64 -22.44
CA THR A 145 -0.76 10.27 -23.81
C THR A 145 -1.98 9.35 -23.88
N ILE A 146 -2.83 9.37 -22.85
CA ILE A 146 -4.08 8.59 -22.76
C ILE A 146 -5.35 9.45 -22.87
N GLY A 147 -5.23 10.78 -22.85
CA GLY A 147 -6.33 11.73 -22.98
C GLY A 147 -7.48 11.45 -22.00
N SER A 148 -8.71 11.40 -22.53
CA SER A 148 -9.94 11.20 -21.74
C SER A 148 -10.03 9.85 -21.02
N VAL A 149 -9.14 8.90 -21.31
CA VAL A 149 -9.10 7.60 -20.61
C VAL A 149 -8.84 7.79 -19.12
N LEU A 150 -8.10 8.82 -18.70
CA LEU A 150 -7.89 9.07 -17.27
C LEU A 150 -9.20 9.47 -16.56
N ALA A 151 -9.99 10.35 -17.17
CA ALA A 151 -11.30 10.73 -16.66
C ALA A 151 -12.23 9.50 -16.58
N ALA A 152 -12.24 8.65 -17.61
CA ALA A 152 -13.00 7.41 -17.60
C ALA A 152 -12.56 6.46 -16.47
N ARG A 153 -11.25 6.36 -16.18
CA ARG A 153 -10.74 5.58 -15.04
C ARG A 153 -11.22 6.14 -13.70
N CYS A 154 -11.29 7.47 -13.56
CA CYS A 154 -11.85 8.10 -12.35
C CYS A 154 -13.34 7.74 -12.20
N GLN A 155 -14.13 7.83 -13.28
CA GLN A 155 -15.55 7.45 -13.28
C GLN A 155 -15.77 5.97 -12.92
N ILE A 156 -14.95 5.06 -13.46
CA ILE A 156 -15.01 3.62 -13.14
C ILE A 156 -14.77 3.40 -11.65
N THR A 157 -13.75 4.04 -11.07
CA THR A 157 -13.46 3.92 -9.64
C THR A 157 -14.58 4.47 -8.78
N LEU A 158 -15.16 5.62 -9.12
CA LEU A 158 -16.32 6.17 -8.43
C LEU A 158 -17.52 5.21 -8.48
N ALA A 159 -17.82 4.63 -9.65
CA ALA A 159 -18.89 3.65 -9.80
C ALA A 159 -18.65 2.37 -8.96
N ARG A 160 -17.39 1.91 -8.84
CA ARG A 160 -17.03 0.78 -7.97
C ARG A 160 -17.24 1.13 -6.50
N LEU A 161 -16.86 2.34 -6.08
CA LEU A 161 -17.03 2.81 -4.71
C LEU A 161 -18.49 3.09 -4.34
N ALA A 162 -19.34 3.48 -5.29
CA ALA A 162 -20.77 3.67 -5.06
C ALA A 162 -21.47 2.40 -4.56
N SER A 163 -20.95 1.21 -4.92
CA SER A 163 -21.46 -0.06 -4.36
C SER A 163 -21.20 -0.25 -2.85
N LEU A 164 -20.36 0.61 -2.27
CA LEU A 164 -20.01 0.64 -0.85
C LEU A 164 -20.55 1.90 -0.14
N ALA A 165 -21.47 2.64 -0.75
CA ALA A 165 -21.96 3.92 -0.22
C ALA A 165 -22.53 3.83 1.21
N ASP A 166 -23.11 2.67 1.56
CA ASP A 166 -23.70 2.42 2.89
C ASP A 166 -22.70 1.85 3.91
N ALA A 167 -21.43 1.63 3.52
CA ALA A 167 -20.42 1.06 4.41
C ALA A 167 -20.06 2.07 5.53
N PRO A 168 -20.26 1.72 6.81
CA PRO A 168 -20.03 2.64 7.92
C PRO A 168 -18.55 3.03 7.99
N GLY A 169 -18.26 4.33 8.03
CA GLY A 169 -16.89 4.84 8.12
C GLY A 169 -16.15 4.95 6.78
N LEU A 170 -16.78 4.62 5.64
CA LEU A 170 -16.24 4.96 4.33
C LEU A 170 -16.73 6.34 3.88
N GLU A 171 -15.80 7.28 3.72
CA GLU A 171 -16.04 8.57 3.09
C GLU A 171 -15.32 8.64 1.74
N VAL A 172 -16.08 8.97 0.69
CA VAL A 172 -15.56 9.14 -0.67
C VAL A 172 -15.67 10.60 -1.10
N ARG A 173 -14.58 11.15 -1.63
CA ARG A 173 -14.51 12.52 -2.14
C ARG A 173 -13.84 12.59 -3.50
N THR A 174 -14.09 13.66 -4.25
CA THR A 174 -13.37 14.01 -5.48
C THR A 174 -12.45 15.21 -5.26
N HIS A 175 -11.31 15.26 -5.97
CA HIS A 175 -10.37 16.39 -5.90
C HIS A 175 -10.01 16.93 -7.28
N ALA A 176 -9.75 18.23 -7.35
CA ALA A 176 -9.29 18.93 -8.56
C ALA A 176 -7.80 19.36 -8.50
N THR A 177 -7.08 18.93 -7.47
CA THR A 177 -5.67 19.32 -7.25
C THR A 177 -4.74 18.67 -8.28
N PRO A 178 -3.71 19.39 -8.79
CA PRO A 178 -2.57 18.77 -9.46
C PRO A 178 -1.87 17.79 -8.51
N LEU A 179 -2.02 16.49 -8.76
CA LEU A 179 -1.53 15.46 -7.87
C LEU A 179 -0.11 15.04 -8.27
N TYR A 180 0.84 15.23 -7.36
CA TYR A 180 2.25 14.83 -7.56
C TYR A 180 2.58 13.43 -7.03
N THR A 181 1.72 12.88 -6.16
CA THR A 181 1.96 11.61 -5.50
C THR A 181 0.63 10.99 -5.14
N SER A 182 0.33 9.82 -5.69
CA SER A 182 -0.78 9.00 -5.18
C SER A 182 -0.34 8.39 -3.85
N MET A 183 -1.25 8.28 -2.88
CA MET A 183 -0.94 7.78 -1.54
C MET A 183 -1.91 6.68 -1.13
N PHE A 184 -1.36 5.64 -0.50
CA PHE A 184 -2.13 4.54 0.07
C PHE A 184 -1.61 4.30 1.48
N ARG A 185 -2.42 4.60 2.48
CA ARG A 185 -2.06 4.49 3.89
C ARG A 185 -2.95 3.47 4.56
N ALA A 186 -2.35 2.63 5.39
CA ALA A 186 -3.05 1.91 6.44
C ALA A 186 -2.29 2.12 7.75
N ASP A 187 -2.95 2.74 8.73
CA ASP A 187 -2.39 3.04 10.05
C ASP A 187 -1.02 3.75 9.99
N ASN A 188 0.06 3.04 10.34
CA ASN A 188 1.43 3.54 10.40
C ASN A 188 2.25 3.29 9.12
N THR A 189 1.64 2.67 8.11
CA THR A 189 2.30 2.34 6.84
C THR A 189 1.73 3.18 5.72
N LEU A 190 2.59 3.84 4.97
CA LEU A 190 2.23 4.66 3.81
C LEU A 190 3.02 4.21 2.59
N ILE A 191 2.30 3.93 1.51
CA ILE A 191 2.83 3.68 0.18
C ILE A 191 2.63 4.97 -0.62
N ALA A 192 3.72 5.66 -0.91
CA ALA A 192 3.71 6.85 -1.76
C ALA A 192 4.14 6.46 -3.18
N ASN A 193 3.36 6.87 -4.18
CA ASN A 193 3.67 6.67 -5.58
C ASN A 193 3.86 8.04 -6.26
N PRO A 194 5.08 8.62 -6.21
CA PRO A 194 5.39 9.87 -6.88
C PRO A 194 5.16 9.77 -8.39
N HIS A 195 4.59 10.81 -8.99
CA HIS A 195 4.28 10.80 -10.42
C HIS A 195 5.47 11.29 -11.22
N LEU A 196 6.07 10.42 -12.04
CA LEU A 196 7.00 10.87 -13.06
C LEU A 196 6.21 11.53 -14.18
N TYR A 197 6.74 12.65 -14.69
CA TYR A 197 6.09 13.42 -15.73
C TYR A 197 5.96 12.59 -17.02
N GLY A 198 4.75 12.54 -17.58
CA GLY A 198 4.42 11.79 -18.80
C GLY A 198 4.44 10.26 -18.68
N ALA A 199 4.87 9.71 -17.55
CA ALA A 199 4.88 8.26 -17.34
C ALA A 199 3.53 7.76 -16.80
N PRO A 200 3.03 6.61 -17.26
CA PRO A 200 1.87 5.95 -16.67
C PRO A 200 2.07 5.71 -15.17
N ALA A 201 1.01 5.85 -14.39
CA ALA A 201 1.07 5.62 -12.94
C ALA A 201 1.59 4.24 -12.52
N SER A 202 1.51 3.21 -13.38
CA SER A 202 2.07 1.87 -13.12
C SER A 202 3.59 1.84 -13.10
N ASP A 203 4.22 2.70 -13.89
CA ASP A 203 5.65 2.66 -14.17
C ASP A 203 6.43 3.55 -13.20
N ASN A 204 5.71 4.41 -12.50
CA ASN A 204 6.22 5.31 -11.47
C ASN A 204 6.74 4.54 -10.24
N PRO A 205 7.84 4.99 -9.61
CA PRO A 205 8.38 4.34 -8.43
C PRO A 205 7.43 4.42 -7.24
N VAL A 206 7.65 3.54 -6.27
CA VAL A 206 6.85 3.51 -5.04
C VAL A 206 7.77 3.49 -3.83
N LEU A 207 7.57 4.45 -2.94
CA LEU A 207 8.24 4.54 -1.64
C LEU A 207 7.36 3.84 -0.60
N PHE A 208 7.97 2.96 0.18
CA PHE A 208 7.34 2.33 1.34
C PHE A 208 7.85 3.01 2.61
N ILE A 209 6.94 3.70 3.32
CA ILE A 209 7.27 4.60 4.42
C ILE A 209 6.51 4.11 5.67
N ARG A 210 7.24 3.65 6.68
CA ARG A 210 6.68 3.32 7.99
C ARG A 210 6.93 4.48 8.95
N ARG A 211 5.94 4.83 9.76
CA ARG A 211 6.03 5.93 10.73
C ARG A 211 7.20 5.73 11.71
N ASP A 212 7.45 4.51 12.16
CA ASP A 212 8.52 4.22 13.13
C ASP A 212 9.92 4.38 12.51
N ASP A 213 10.07 4.12 11.21
CA ASP A 213 11.34 4.19 10.50
C ASP A 213 11.65 5.61 9.99
N ALA A 214 10.62 6.36 9.61
CA ALA A 214 10.73 7.69 9.00
C ALA A 214 9.58 8.63 9.44
N PRO A 215 9.51 9.03 10.73
CA PRO A 215 8.34 9.69 11.30
C PRO A 215 8.01 11.05 10.67
N GLU A 216 9.03 11.86 10.38
CA GLU A 216 8.86 13.17 9.75
C GLU A 216 8.37 13.03 8.31
N LEU A 217 9.02 12.16 7.52
CA LEU A 217 8.62 11.89 6.14
C LEU A 217 7.19 11.33 6.05
N TRP A 218 6.84 10.41 6.95
CA TRP A 218 5.48 9.86 7.05
C TRP A 218 4.47 10.98 7.38
N ARG A 219 4.80 11.83 8.34
CA ARG A 219 3.96 12.96 8.76
C ARG A 219 3.74 13.95 7.62
N ASP A 220 4.77 14.29 6.86
CA ASP A 220 4.67 15.23 5.75
C ASP A 220 3.75 14.71 4.63
N HIS A 221 3.81 13.41 4.33
CA HIS A 221 2.86 12.77 3.41
C HIS A 221 1.43 12.81 3.97
N GLN A 222 1.25 12.51 5.26
CA GLN A 222 -0.07 12.59 5.90
C GLN A 222 -0.62 14.02 5.86
N LEU A 223 0.19 15.05 6.14
CA LEU A 223 -0.22 16.45 6.03
C LEU A 223 -0.59 16.83 4.61
N SER A 224 0.12 16.31 3.60
CA SER A 224 -0.23 16.50 2.19
C SER A 224 -1.59 15.87 1.86
N PHE A 225 -1.85 14.65 2.34
CA PHE A 225 -3.16 14.02 2.23
C PHE A 225 -4.27 14.90 2.85
N GLU A 226 -4.06 15.42 4.07
CA GLU A 226 -5.06 16.28 4.72
C GLU A 226 -5.36 17.56 3.93
N ARG A 227 -4.35 18.17 3.30
CA ARG A 227 -4.56 19.37 2.45
C ARG A 227 -5.50 19.06 1.29
N VAL A 228 -5.35 17.91 0.65
CA VAL A 228 -6.27 17.47 -0.41
C VAL A 228 -7.64 17.13 0.17
N TRP A 229 -7.69 16.34 1.26
CA TRP A 229 -8.93 15.94 1.92
C TRP A 229 -9.83 17.13 2.30
N ASN A 230 -9.24 18.16 2.88
CA ASN A 230 -9.95 19.35 3.37
C ASN A 230 -10.50 20.25 2.26
N THR A 231 -10.08 20.05 1.01
CA THR A 231 -10.58 20.80 -0.16
C THR A 231 -11.37 19.92 -1.14
N ALA A 232 -11.30 18.60 -0.96
CA ALA A 232 -12.02 17.61 -1.75
C ALA A 232 -13.53 17.69 -1.49
N GLN A 233 -14.32 17.43 -2.53
CA GLN A 233 -15.78 17.50 -2.50
C GLN A 233 -16.37 16.12 -2.20
N PRO A 234 -17.32 15.98 -1.27
CA PRO A 234 -18.04 14.72 -1.09
C PRO A 234 -18.81 14.36 -2.36
N LEU A 235 -19.02 13.06 -2.58
CA LEU A 235 -19.90 12.65 -3.67
C LEU A 235 -21.32 13.19 -3.44
N PRO A 236 -22.01 13.65 -4.50
CA PRO A 236 -23.42 13.99 -4.39
C PRO A 236 -24.18 12.76 -3.87
N THR A 237 -24.90 12.92 -2.77
CA THR A 237 -25.83 11.90 -2.31
C THR A 237 -26.89 11.74 -3.40
N HIS A 238 -27.01 10.57 -4.01
CA HIS A 238 -28.14 10.29 -4.89
C HIS A 238 -29.42 10.39 -4.06
N ALA A 239 -30.22 11.43 -4.32
CA ALA A 239 -31.55 11.63 -3.74
C ALA A 239 -32.57 10.68 -4.37
#